data_AF-A0A2D4SAG7-F1
#
_entry.id   AF-A0A2D4SAG7-F1
#
_cell.length_a   1.000
_cell.length_b   1.000
_cell.length_c   1.000
_cell.angle_alpha   90.00
_cell.angle_beta   90.00
_cell.angle_gamma   90.00
#
_symmetry.space_group_name_H-M   'P 1'
#
loop_
_entity.id
_entity.type
_entity.pdbx_description
1 polymer ?
#
loop_
_entity_poly.entity_id
_entity_poly.type
_entity_poly.pdbx_seq_one_letter_code
_entity_poly.pdbx_strand_id
1 'polypeptide(L)'
;MVLSMAAAGCQVFSPQESDPRAPASDPAEAFEQAGEPQPVQPGPGPADPDGLSSDIERLQDARRVYEHDKSQQSRELERQQARCRDNPDSESVELGDAAGGGAYCQE
;
A
#
# COMPACT_ATOMS: atom_id res chain seq x y z
N MET A 1 75.69 2.73 -23.27
CA MET A 1 75.56 3.88 -22.35
C MET A 1 74.36 4.70 -22.80
N VAL A 2 73.38 4.88 -21.91
CA VAL A 2 72.22 5.81 -21.94
C VAL A 2 71.19 5.54 -23.07
N LEU A 3 69.98 4.99 -22.86
CA LEU A 3 68.85 5.24 -21.93
C LEU A 3 67.88 6.36 -22.41
N SER A 4 66.62 5.95 -22.57
CA SER A 4 65.34 6.71 -22.55
C SER A 4 64.92 7.57 -23.75
N MET A 5 63.65 7.75 -24.16
CA MET A 5 62.31 7.06 -24.12
C MET A 5 61.25 8.19 -24.15
N ALA A 6 60.31 8.18 -25.11
CA ALA A 6 58.95 8.78 -25.09
C ALA A 6 58.36 8.69 -26.52
N ALA A 7 57.32 7.92 -26.90
CA ALA A 7 55.96 7.66 -26.39
C ALA A 7 54.91 8.73 -26.83
N ALA A 8 54.05 8.37 -27.79
CA ALA A 8 52.66 8.85 -27.98
C ALA A 8 52.06 8.10 -29.20
N GLY A 9 50.97 7.34 -29.15
CA GLY A 9 50.07 6.89 -28.10
C GLY A 9 49.04 6.01 -28.80
N CYS A 10 49.09 4.69 -28.58
CA CYS A 10 48.02 3.81 -29.01
C CYS A 10 46.78 4.17 -28.20
N GLN A 11 45.72 4.57 -28.89
CA GLN A 11 44.43 4.86 -28.26
C GLN A 11 43.92 3.57 -27.64
N VAL A 12 43.90 3.56 -26.30
CA VAL A 12 43.27 2.50 -25.53
C VAL A 12 41.78 2.58 -25.83
N PHE A 13 41.28 1.61 -26.59
CA PHE A 13 39.87 1.36 -26.70
C PHE A 13 39.43 0.85 -25.32
N SER A 14 38.94 1.75 -24.47
CA SER A 14 38.26 1.33 -23.25
C SER A 14 36.98 0.59 -23.69
N PRO A 15 36.76 -0.66 -23.25
CA PRO A 15 35.43 -1.25 -23.35
C PRO A 15 34.48 -0.29 -22.64
N GLN A 16 33.44 0.20 -23.31
CA GLN A 16 32.38 0.90 -22.62
C GLN A 16 31.84 -0.04 -21.55
N GLU A 17 31.94 0.38 -20.29
CA GLU A 17 31.12 -0.16 -19.22
C GLU A 17 29.67 0.11 -19.62
N SER A 18 28.95 -0.93 -20.03
CA SER A 18 27.53 -0.84 -20.33
C SER A 18 26.79 -0.44 -19.06
N ASP A 19 26.24 0.77 -19.04
CA ASP A 19 25.34 1.22 -17.99
C ASP A 19 24.14 0.25 -17.94
N PRO A 20 23.92 -0.48 -16.83
CA PRO A 20 22.83 -1.45 -16.72
C PRO A 20 21.43 -0.83 -16.77
N ARG A 21 21.31 0.51 -16.87
CA ARG A 21 20.04 1.22 -17.08
C ARG A 21 19.85 1.74 -18.51
N ALA A 22 20.84 1.61 -19.39
CA ALA A 22 20.66 1.95 -20.78
C ALA A 22 19.70 0.94 -21.44
N PRO A 23 18.70 1.39 -22.22
CA PRO A 23 17.81 0.47 -22.91
C PRO A 23 18.64 -0.39 -23.87
N ALA A 24 18.52 -1.71 -23.75
CA ALA A 24 19.21 -2.66 -24.60
C ALA A 24 18.91 -2.39 -26.08
N SER A 25 19.96 -2.42 -26.89
CA SER A 25 19.88 -2.07 -28.32
C SER A 25 19.39 -3.24 -29.18
N ASP A 26 19.56 -4.46 -28.70
CA ASP A 26 19.12 -5.72 -29.30
C ASP A 26 18.26 -6.51 -28.28
N PRO A 27 17.12 -7.08 -28.69
CA PRO A 27 16.35 -8.01 -27.87
C PRO A 27 17.18 -9.13 -27.23
N ALA A 28 18.18 -9.68 -27.90
CA ALA A 28 19.05 -10.73 -27.34
C ALA A 28 19.85 -10.22 -26.13
N GLU A 29 20.33 -8.98 -26.19
CA GLU A 29 21.07 -8.32 -25.12
C GLU A 29 20.18 -8.07 -23.90
N ALA A 30 18.89 -7.77 -24.11
CA ALA A 30 17.93 -7.59 -23.03
C ALA A 30 17.70 -8.89 -22.23
N PHE A 31 17.70 -10.04 -22.90
CA PHE A 31 17.57 -11.35 -22.25
C PHE A 31 18.81 -11.70 -21.42
N GLU A 32 20.01 -11.41 -21.93
CA GLU A 32 21.25 -11.64 -21.18
C GLU A 32 21.39 -10.69 -19.98
N GLN A 33 20.96 -9.43 -20.12
CA GLN A 33 20.96 -8.46 -19.02
C GLN A 33 19.95 -8.79 -17.91
N ALA A 34 18.83 -9.43 -18.24
CA ALA A 34 17.81 -9.80 -17.26
C ALA A 34 18.34 -10.77 -16.18
N GLY A 35 19.40 -11.53 -16.50
CA GLY A 35 20.05 -12.47 -15.59
C GLY A 35 19.14 -13.61 -15.15
N GLU A 36 19.65 -14.45 -14.25
CA GLU A 36 18.83 -15.49 -13.62
C GLU A 36 17.87 -14.86 -12.60
N PRO A 37 16.60 -15.32 -12.53
CA PRO A 37 15.68 -14.87 -11.49
C PRO A 37 16.29 -15.18 -10.13
N GLN A 38 16.49 -14.13 -9.31
CA GLN A 38 17.02 -14.33 -7.98
C GLN A 38 16.05 -15.18 -7.16
N PRO A 39 16.54 -16.17 -6.39
CA PRO A 39 15.69 -16.91 -5.49
C PRO A 39 15.04 -15.92 -4.53
N VAL A 40 13.71 -15.91 -4.51
CA VAL A 40 12.93 -15.11 -3.57
C VAL A 40 13.33 -15.60 -2.18
N GLN A 41 14.13 -14.82 -1.47
CA GLN A 41 14.38 -15.09 -0.06
C GLN A 41 13.02 -14.99 0.64
N PRO A 42 12.61 -15.99 1.43
CA PRO A 42 11.47 -15.82 2.32
C PRO A 42 11.69 -14.52 3.09
N GLY A 43 10.71 -13.62 3.05
CA GLY A 43 10.80 -12.36 3.76
C GLY A 43 11.13 -12.60 5.25
N PRO A 44 11.66 -11.59 5.96
CA PRO A 44 12.08 -11.71 7.35
C PRO A 44 10.84 -11.75 8.26
N GLY A 45 10.02 -12.78 8.12
CA GLY A 45 9.00 -13.16 9.08
C GLY A 45 9.46 -14.49 9.68
N PRO A 46 9.57 -14.63 11.01
CA PRO A 46 9.73 -15.94 11.58
C PRO A 46 8.57 -16.80 11.07
N ALA A 47 8.87 -17.97 10.51
CA ALA A 47 7.90 -19.04 10.39
C ALA A 47 7.57 -19.48 11.82
N ASP A 48 6.79 -18.66 12.51
CA ASP A 48 6.34 -18.93 13.85
C ASP A 48 5.25 -20.01 13.74
N PRO A 49 5.46 -21.24 14.25
CA PRO A 49 4.43 -22.27 14.23
C PRO A 49 3.15 -21.84 14.97
N ASP A 50 3.22 -20.77 15.79
CA ASP A 50 2.08 -20.14 16.47
C ASP A 50 1.54 -18.89 15.74
N GLY A 51 2.10 -18.51 14.58
CA GLY A 51 1.78 -17.29 13.86
C GLY A 51 0.32 -17.20 13.41
N LEU A 52 -0.29 -18.34 13.02
CA LEU A 52 -1.71 -18.39 12.69
C LEU A 52 -2.60 -18.12 13.90
N SER A 53 -2.24 -18.62 15.08
CA SER A 53 -2.99 -18.39 16.32
C SER A 53 -2.91 -16.92 16.74
N SER A 54 -1.72 -16.32 16.70
CA SER A 54 -1.52 -14.90 17.00
C SER A 54 -2.27 -13.98 16.03
N ASP A 55 -2.31 -14.33 14.75
CA ASP A 55 -3.03 -13.54 13.74
C ASP A 55 -4.55 -13.68 13.87
N ILE A 56 -5.05 -14.88 14.22
CA ILE A 56 -6.47 -15.08 14.54
C ILE A 56 -6.87 -14.22 15.74
N GLU A 57 -6.07 -14.20 16.81
CA GLU A 57 -6.32 -13.36 17.99
C GLU A 57 -6.36 -11.87 17.61
N ARG A 58 -5.39 -11.40 16.82
CA ARG A 58 -5.36 -10.02 16.30
C ARG A 58 -6.61 -9.67 15.51
N LEU A 59 -7.08 -10.56 14.63
CA LEU A 59 -8.28 -10.33 13.83
C LEU A 59 -9.56 -10.34 14.67
N GLN A 60 -9.63 -11.19 15.69
CA GLN A 60 -10.76 -11.22 16.62
C GLN A 60 -10.84 -9.92 17.44
N ASP A 61 -9.71 -9.41 17.89
CA ASP A 61 -9.65 -8.13 18.60
C ASP A 61 -10.00 -6.95 17.69
N ALA A 62 -9.47 -6.91 16.47
CA ALA A 62 -9.85 -5.91 15.48
C ALA A 62 -11.36 -5.91 15.19
N ARG A 63 -11.96 -7.11 15.08
CA ARG A 63 -13.41 -7.25 14.92
C ARG A 63 -14.16 -6.71 16.14
N ARG A 64 -13.70 -7.00 17.35
CA ARG A 64 -14.33 -6.52 18.59
C ARG A 64 -14.35 -4.99 18.66
N VAL A 65 -13.23 -4.36 18.32
CA VAL A 65 -13.10 -2.89 18.27
C VAL A 65 -14.04 -2.33 17.21
N TYR A 66 -14.03 -2.90 16.01
CA TYR A 66 -14.92 -2.46 14.93
C TYR A 66 -16.41 -2.53 15.32
N GLU A 67 -16.87 -3.64 15.92
CA GLU A 67 -18.26 -3.79 16.34
C GLU A 67 -18.63 -2.82 17.48
N HIS A 68 -17.69 -2.57 18.40
CA HIS A 68 -17.87 -1.57 19.45
C HIS A 68 -18.05 -0.17 18.84
N ASP A 69 -17.15 0.25 17.96
CA ASP A 69 -17.18 1.58 17.37
C ASP A 69 -18.41 1.79 16.48
N LYS A 70 -18.78 0.76 15.71
CA LYS A 70 -20.03 0.73 14.94
C LYS A 70 -21.24 0.94 15.84
N SER A 71 -21.30 0.25 16.99
CA SER A 71 -22.38 0.40 17.97
C SER A 71 -22.46 1.82 18.54
N GLN A 72 -21.30 2.43 18.86
CA GLN A 72 -21.25 3.80 19.36
C GLN A 72 -21.70 4.81 18.29
N GLN A 73 -21.26 4.64 17.04
CA GLN A 73 -21.69 5.48 15.92
C GLN A 73 -23.20 5.38 15.69
N SER A 74 -23.77 4.17 15.69
CA SER A 74 -25.22 3.99 15.55
C SER A 74 -25.99 4.71 16.66
N ARG A 75 -25.54 4.60 17.92
CA ARG A 75 -26.18 5.30 19.05
C ARG A 75 -26.08 6.81 18.94
N GLU A 76 -24.94 7.33 18.49
CA GLU A 76 -24.78 8.78 18.33
C GLU A 76 -25.66 9.30 17.18
N LEU A 77 -25.75 8.55 16.08
CA LEU A 77 -26.66 8.86 14.99
C LEU A 77 -28.11 8.84 15.45
N GLU A 78 -28.54 7.83 16.22
CA GLU A 78 -29.88 7.77 16.81
C GLU A 78 -30.19 9.00 17.67
N ARG A 79 -29.24 9.42 18.52
CA ARG A 79 -29.39 10.64 19.33
C ARG A 79 -29.47 11.88 18.47
N GLN A 80 -28.64 12.00 17.44
CA GLN A 80 -28.67 13.13 16.52
C GLN A 80 -30.01 13.20 15.78
N GLN A 81 -30.50 12.07 15.30
CA GLN A 81 -31.81 11.95 14.65
C GLN A 81 -32.96 12.32 15.61
N ALA A 82 -32.91 11.88 16.87
CA ALA A 82 -33.87 12.28 17.89
C ALA A 82 -33.83 13.80 18.14
N ARG A 83 -32.64 14.38 18.32
CA ARG A 83 -32.46 15.83 18.47
C ARG A 83 -33.00 16.61 17.28
N CYS A 84 -32.80 16.10 16.05
CA CYS A 84 -33.36 16.74 14.87
C CYS A 84 -34.88 16.68 14.84
N ARG A 85 -35.50 15.53 15.14
CA ARG A 85 -36.96 15.41 15.21
C ARG A 85 -37.59 16.36 16.24
N ASP A 86 -36.89 16.62 17.34
CA ASP A 86 -37.38 17.53 18.40
C ASP A 86 -37.15 19.02 18.06
N ASN A 87 -36.40 19.34 17.00
CA ASN A 87 -36.15 20.71 16.59
C ASN A 87 -37.34 21.24 15.76
N PRO A 88 -37.97 22.36 16.15
CA PRO A 88 -39.11 22.95 15.42
C PRO A 88 -38.76 23.42 14.00
N ASP A 89 -37.49 23.68 13.71
CA ASP A 89 -36.99 24.12 12.40
C ASP A 89 -36.41 22.95 11.57
N SER A 90 -36.67 21.70 11.97
CA SER A 90 -36.19 20.52 11.23
C SER A 90 -37.11 20.14 10.06
N GLU A 91 -36.51 19.54 9.03
CA GLU A 91 -37.25 18.95 7.91
C GLU A 91 -37.15 17.42 7.97
N SER A 92 -38.31 16.75 7.97
CA SER A 92 -38.38 15.29 7.93
C SER A 92 -38.31 14.82 6.48
N VAL A 93 -37.29 14.02 6.15
CA VAL A 93 -37.09 13.47 4.81
C VAL A 93 -37.44 11.99 4.81
N GLU A 94 -38.37 11.59 3.96
CA GLU A 94 -38.65 10.17 3.73
C GLU A 94 -37.45 9.54 3.01
N LEU A 95 -36.72 8.68 3.70
CA LEU A 95 -35.70 7.85 3.10
C LEU A 95 -36.37 6.52 2.73
N GLY A 96 -36.56 6.30 1.42
CA GLY A 96 -37.16 5.08 0.91
C GLY A 96 -36.45 3.82 1.42
N ASP A 97 -37.23 2.77 1.63
CA ASP A 97 -36.85 1.42 2.08
C ASP A 97 -36.34 1.28 3.53
N ALA A 98 -36.11 2.39 4.25
CA ALA A 98 -35.85 2.38 5.68
C ALA A 98 -37.19 2.47 6.44
N ALA A 99 -37.48 1.47 7.30
CA ALA A 99 -38.63 1.54 8.19
C ALA A 99 -38.48 2.74 9.14
N GLY A 100 -39.15 3.85 8.80
CA GLY A 100 -39.02 5.14 9.46
C GLY A 100 -37.96 6.01 8.78
N GLY A 101 -38.38 7.05 8.08
CA GLY A 101 -37.50 8.02 7.42
C GLY A 101 -36.51 8.73 8.37
N GLY A 102 -35.64 9.59 7.80
CA GLY A 102 -34.65 10.36 8.54
C GLY A 102 -35.11 11.81 8.76
N ALA A 103 -34.79 12.38 9.92
CA ALA A 103 -34.90 13.82 10.13
C ALA A 103 -33.57 14.50 9.79
N TYR A 104 -33.63 15.59 9.05
CA TYR A 104 -32.48 16.42 8.73
C TYR A 104 -32.61 17.76 9.46
N CYS A 105 -31.62 18.10 10.27
CA CYS A 105 -31.44 19.45 10.75
C CYS A 105 -30.73 20.22 9.63
N GLN A 106 -31.36 21.24 9.06
CA GLN A 106 -30.64 22.24 8.28
C GLN A 106 -29.85 23.10 9.28
N GLU A 107 -28.53 23.16 9.13
CA GLU A 107 -27.68 24.09 9.91
C GLU A 107 -27.80 25.54 9.41
#